data_AF-Q28VK4-F1
#
_entry.id   AF-Q28VK4-F1
#
_cell.length_a   1.000
_cell.length_b   1.000
_cell.length_c   1.000
_cell.angle_alpha   90.00
_cell.angle_beta   90.00
_cell.angle_gamma   90.00
#
_symmetry.space_group_name_H-M   'P 1'
#
loop_
_entity.id
_entity.type
_entity.pdbx_description
1 polymer ?
#
loop_
_entity_poly.entity_id
_entity_poly.type
_entity_poly.pdbx_seq_one_letter_code
_entity_poly.pdbx_strand_id
1 'polypeptide(L)'
;MAPDARSEVAGATSRPYLAWDTQDDGTTPMTSLFQILLLLLSVVKFIVIAHIIMSWLINFGVLNMRQPIVAQIWDGLNRLLEPIYGPIRRFLPNMGGLDLAPLVVILGVYAIEIILRNNVALFL
;
A
#
# COMPACT_ATOMS: atom_id res chain seq x y z
N MET A 1 76.20 37.27 5.97
CA MET A 1 75.96 35.83 5.69
C MET A 1 75.96 35.06 7.01
N ALA A 2 74.75 34.79 7.53
CA ALA A 2 74.35 33.73 8.45
C ALA A 2 72.85 33.97 8.80
N PRO A 3 72.08 32.93 9.16
CA PRO A 3 70.68 32.74 8.73
C PRO A 3 69.64 32.97 9.83
N ASP A 4 68.37 33.16 9.47
CA ASP A 4 67.23 32.97 10.39
C ASP A 4 66.21 31.97 9.82
N ALA A 5 66.27 30.75 10.36
CA ALA A 5 65.16 29.82 10.29
C ALA A 5 64.17 30.18 11.38
N ARG A 6 62.97 30.68 11.02
CA ARG A 6 61.70 30.51 11.76
C ARG A 6 60.54 31.13 10.98
N SER A 7 59.40 30.45 11.08
CA SER A 7 58.04 30.81 10.61
C SER A 7 57.84 30.96 9.11
N GLU A 8 57.46 29.87 8.44
CA GLU A 8 56.14 29.76 7.81
C GLU A 8 55.93 28.35 7.23
N VAL A 9 55.82 27.39 8.15
CA VAL A 9 54.84 26.31 8.01
C VAL A 9 53.44 26.95 8.00
N ALA A 10 53.04 27.56 6.88
CA ALA A 10 51.74 28.20 6.73
C ALA A 10 51.11 27.72 5.41
N GLY A 11 50.12 26.83 5.52
CA GLY A 11 49.30 26.44 4.38
C GLY A 11 49.02 24.96 4.18
N ALA A 12 49.32 24.10 5.17
CA ALA A 12 48.63 22.81 5.29
C ALA A 12 47.20 23.04 5.82
N THR A 13 46.39 23.83 5.12
CA THR A 13 45.02 24.23 5.48
C THR A 13 44.31 24.59 4.18
N SER A 14 43.30 23.92 3.67
CA SER A 14 42.37 22.97 4.29
C SER A 14 41.74 22.24 3.11
N ARG A 15 41.85 20.92 3.02
CA ARG A 15 40.85 20.15 2.27
C ARG A 15 39.61 20.13 3.16
N PRO A 16 38.50 20.83 2.85
CA PRO A 16 37.26 20.49 3.51
C PRO A 16 36.80 19.19 2.85
N TYR A 17 37.18 18.07 3.45
CA TYR A 17 36.47 16.79 3.33
C TYR A 17 35.11 16.85 4.07
N LEU A 18 34.64 18.06 4.39
CA LEU A 18 33.38 18.37 5.03
C LEU A 18 32.46 18.96 3.96
N ALA A 19 32.14 18.13 2.99
CA ALA A 19 30.88 18.17 2.27
C ALA A 19 30.23 16.80 2.51
N TRP A 20 30.04 16.43 3.77
CA TRP A 20 28.76 15.81 4.09
C TRP A 20 27.67 16.81 3.69
N ASP A 21 27.35 16.87 2.40
CA ASP A 21 25.95 16.98 2.11
C ASP A 21 25.32 15.85 2.92
N THR A 22 24.79 16.20 4.08
CA THR A 22 23.57 15.56 4.49
C THR A 22 22.63 16.06 3.42
N GLN A 23 22.60 15.35 2.29
CA GLN A 23 21.40 15.27 1.48
C GLN A 23 20.36 14.80 2.48
N ASP A 24 19.78 15.74 3.23
CA ASP A 24 18.49 15.60 3.84
C ASP A 24 17.61 15.37 2.62
N ASP A 25 17.49 14.11 2.22
CA ASP A 25 16.90 13.66 0.95
C ASP A 25 15.39 13.95 0.91
N GLY A 26 14.90 14.76 1.84
CA GLY A 26 13.51 15.13 2.01
C GLY A 26 12.63 13.92 2.29
N THR A 27 13.19 12.73 2.48
CA THR A 27 12.41 11.54 2.79
C THR A 27 12.07 11.62 4.27
N THR A 28 11.03 12.39 4.58
CA THR A 28 10.46 12.39 5.91
C THR A 28 10.10 10.94 6.22
N PRO A 29 10.53 10.37 7.37
CA PRO A 29 10.37 8.94 7.67
C PRO A 29 8.90 8.50 7.64
N MET A 30 7.98 9.45 7.76
CA MET A 30 6.53 9.26 7.66
C MET A 30 6.04 8.95 6.23
N THR A 31 6.83 9.27 5.20
CA THR A 31 6.54 8.90 3.80
C THR A 31 6.46 7.37 3.63
N SER A 32 7.34 6.62 4.30
CA SER A 32 7.33 5.16 4.27
C SER A 32 6.07 4.58 4.92
N LEU A 33 5.59 5.17 6.02
CA LEU A 33 4.34 4.75 6.67
C LEU A 33 3.13 4.96 5.76
N PHE A 34 3.05 6.13 5.11
CA PHE A 34 2.01 6.41 4.13
C PHE A 34 2.05 5.43 2.94
N GLN A 35 3.24 5.12 2.43
CA GLN A 35 3.41 4.13 1.36
C GLN A 35 2.97 2.73 1.78
N ILE A 36 3.32 2.29 3.00
CA ILE A 36 2.86 1.00 3.55
C ILE A 36 1.33 0.99 3.68
N LEU A 37 0.71 2.09 4.12
CA LEU A 37 -0.74 2.19 4.18
C LEU A 37 -1.37 2.05 2.79
N LEU A 38 -0.84 2.76 1.78
CA LEU A 38 -1.30 2.63 0.40
C LEU A 38 -1.08 1.22 -0.17
N LEU A 39 0.02 0.55 0.21
CA LEU A 39 0.28 -0.85 -0.14
C LEU A 39 -0.81 -1.75 0.43
N LEU A 40 -1.18 -1.59 1.71
CA LEU A 40 -2.26 -2.36 2.32
C LEU A 40 -3.58 -2.16 1.59
N LEU A 41 -3.95 -0.91 1.27
CA LEU A 41 -5.14 -0.64 0.46
C LEU A 41 -5.05 -1.30 -0.93
N SER A 42 -3.87 -1.31 -1.55
CA SER A 42 -3.64 -1.99 -2.82
C SER A 42 -3.88 -3.49 -2.73
N VAL A 43 -3.38 -4.14 -1.68
CA VAL A 43 -3.60 -5.58 -1.42
C VAL A 43 -5.09 -5.86 -1.21
N VAL A 44 -5.79 -5.05 -0.41
CA VAL A 44 -7.23 -5.20 -0.20
C VAL A 44 -8.00 -5.07 -1.52
N LYS A 45 -7.69 -4.05 -2.35
CA LYS A 45 -8.30 -3.90 -3.69
C LYS A 45 -8.09 -5.15 -4.54
N PHE A 46 -6.87 -5.68 -4.58
CA PHE A 46 -6.55 -6.88 -5.34
C PHE A 46 -7.39 -8.09 -4.88
N ILE A 47 -7.49 -8.32 -3.57
CA ILE A 47 -8.28 -9.42 -3.00
C ILE A 47 -9.77 -9.28 -3.38
N VAL A 48 -10.33 -8.08 -3.27
CA VAL A 48 -11.72 -7.81 -3.63
C VAL A 48 -11.98 -8.02 -5.12
N ILE A 49 -11.06 -7.55 -5.98
CA ILE A 49 -11.14 -7.80 -7.43
C ILE A 49 -11.06 -9.30 -7.74
N ALA A 50 -10.12 -10.02 -7.11
CA ALA A 50 -10.02 -11.47 -7.26
C ALA A 50 -11.32 -12.18 -6.87
N HIS A 51 -11.99 -11.69 -5.82
CA HIS A 51 -13.29 -12.22 -5.41
C HIS A 51 -14.39 -11.97 -6.44
N ILE A 52 -14.47 -10.76 -7.01
CA ILE A 52 -15.43 -10.42 -8.07
C ILE A 52 -15.19 -11.31 -9.30
N ILE A 53 -13.94 -11.45 -9.73
CA ILE A 53 -13.58 -12.30 -10.87
C ILE A 53 -13.93 -13.76 -10.59
N MET A 54 -13.55 -14.31 -9.43
CA MET A 54 -13.92 -15.67 -9.03
C MET A 54 -15.44 -15.88 -9.06
N SER A 55 -16.20 -14.94 -8.49
CA SER A 55 -17.67 -14.99 -8.49
C SER A 55 -18.23 -15.05 -9.92
N TRP A 56 -17.70 -14.25 -10.84
CA TRP A 56 -18.11 -14.25 -12.25
C TRP A 56 -17.74 -15.57 -12.95
N LEU A 57 -16.53 -16.07 -12.71
CA LEU A 57 -16.05 -17.33 -13.29
C LEU A 57 -16.89 -18.53 -12.82
N ILE A 58 -17.28 -18.56 -11.54
CA ILE A 58 -18.14 -19.60 -10.98
C ILE A 58 -19.56 -19.48 -11.54
N ASN A 59 -20.13 -18.27 -11.53
CA ASN A 59 -21.50 -18.04 -11.96
C ASN A 59 -21.72 -18.33 -13.45
N PHE A 60 -20.72 -18.06 -14.30
CA PHE A 60 -20.74 -18.41 -15.72
C PHE A 60 -20.30 -19.85 -16.01
N GLY A 61 -20.03 -20.66 -14.98
CA GLY A 61 -19.64 -22.06 -15.14
C GLY A 61 -18.24 -22.26 -15.74
N VAL A 62 -17.41 -21.22 -15.79
CA VAL A 62 -16.01 -21.30 -16.23
C VAL A 62 -15.18 -22.08 -15.20
N LEU A 63 -15.44 -21.84 -13.91
CA LEU A 63 -14.83 -22.58 -12.81
C LEU A 63 -15.85 -23.47 -12.12
N ASN A 64 -15.43 -24.68 -11.78
CA ASN A 64 -16.29 -25.68 -11.14
C ASN A 64 -15.90 -25.90 -9.68
N MET A 65 -16.84 -25.65 -8.76
CA MET A 65 -16.67 -25.86 -7.33
C MET A 65 -16.45 -27.31 -6.92
N ARG A 66 -16.72 -28.28 -7.81
CA ARG A 66 -16.39 -29.68 -7.56
C ARG A 66 -14.87 -29.93 -7.53
N GLN A 67 -14.07 -29.01 -8.06
CA GLN A 67 -12.61 -29.10 -8.02
C GLN A 67 -12.12 -28.60 -6.65
N PRO A 68 -11.41 -29.43 -5.86
CA PRO A 68 -11.03 -29.08 -4.48
C PRO A 68 -10.24 -27.77 -4.39
N ILE A 69 -9.35 -27.49 -5.34
CA ILE A 69 -8.54 -26.28 -5.36
C ILE A 69 -9.39 -25.01 -5.55
N VAL A 70 -10.41 -25.06 -6.42
CA VAL A 70 -11.31 -23.94 -6.70
C VAL A 70 -12.16 -23.64 -5.46
N ALA A 71 -12.72 -24.69 -4.85
CA ALA A 71 -13.50 -24.57 -3.62
C ALA A 71 -12.66 -24.03 -2.46
N GLN A 72 -11.43 -24.51 -2.28
CA GLN A 72 -10.53 -24.03 -1.23
C GLN A 72 -10.18 -22.55 -1.39
N ILE A 73 -9.86 -22.11 -2.61
CA ILE A 73 -9.58 -20.70 -2.89
C ILE A 73 -10.84 -19.87 -2.62
N TRP A 74 -12.00 -20.31 -3.11
CA TRP A 74 -13.26 -19.61 -2.90
C TRP A 74 -13.63 -19.49 -1.43
N ASP A 75 -13.56 -20.58 -0.67
CA ASP A 75 -13.88 -20.61 0.75
C ASP A 75 -12.88 -19.79 1.56
N GLY A 76 -11.58 -19.86 1.23
CA GLY A 76 -10.55 -19.04 1.85
C GLY A 76 -10.80 -17.55 1.63
N LEU A 77 -11.16 -17.17 0.40
CA LEU A 77 -11.46 -15.79 0.03
C LEU A 77 -12.71 -15.28 0.75
N ASN A 78 -13.79 -16.08 0.79
CA ASN A 78 -14.99 -15.75 1.55
C ASN A 78 -14.70 -15.57 3.04
N ARG A 79 -13.98 -16.50 3.67
CA ARG A 79 -13.65 -16.40 5.10
C ARG A 79 -12.83 -15.17 5.43
N LEU A 80 -11.89 -14.80 4.55
CA LEU A 80 -11.07 -13.61 4.72
C LEU A 80 -11.91 -12.32 4.61
N LEU A 81 -12.89 -12.30 3.72
CA LEU A 81 -13.70 -11.12 3.43
C LEU A 81 -14.98 -11.02 4.26
N GLU A 82 -15.48 -12.12 4.83
CA GLU A 82 -16.70 -12.18 5.65
C GLU A 82 -16.78 -11.13 6.77
N PRO A 83 -15.71 -10.84 7.56
CA PRO A 83 -15.80 -9.80 8.59
C PRO A 83 -16.09 -8.40 8.02
N ILE A 84 -15.74 -8.15 6.77
CA ILE A 84 -15.99 -6.88 6.06
C ILE A 84 -17.32 -6.95 5.30
N TYR A 85 -17.56 -8.05 4.59
CA TYR A 85 -18.73 -8.22 3.72
C TYR A 85 -20.01 -8.47 4.50
N GLY A 86 -19.94 -9.26 5.58
CA GLY A 86 -21.09 -9.61 6.42
C GLY A 86 -21.86 -8.39 6.92
N PRO A 87 -21.21 -7.38 7.54
CA PRO A 87 -21.87 -6.14 7.93
C PRO A 87 -22.49 -5.40 6.74
N ILE A 88 -21.79 -5.33 5.61
CA ILE A 88 -22.26 -4.59 4.42
C ILE A 88 -23.49 -5.26 3.80
N ARG A 89 -23.50 -6.59 3.70
CA ARG A 89 -24.66 -7.37 3.22
C ARG A 89 -25.91 -7.13 4.05
N ARG A 90 -25.79 -6.82 5.35
CA ARG A 90 -26.95 -6.50 6.21
C ARG A 90 -27.62 -5.17 5.86
N PHE A 91 -26.89 -4.25 5.24
CA PHE A 91 -27.43 -2.97 4.78
C PHE A 91 -27.95 -3.04 3.33
N LEU A 92 -27.58 -4.08 2.58
CA LEU A 92 -28.00 -4.26 1.20
C LEU A 92 -29.34 -5.01 1.14
N PRO A 93 -30.26 -4.63 0.23
CA PRO A 93 -31.45 -5.42 -0.03
C PRO A 93 -31.07 -6.78 -0.64
N ASN A 94 -31.85 -7.81 -0.37
CA ASN A 94 -31.62 -9.16 -0.90
C ASN A 94 -31.73 -9.18 -2.43
N MET A 95 -30.60 -9.39 -3.13
CA MET A 95 -30.52 -9.30 -4.60
C MET A 95 -30.60 -10.65 -5.33
N GLY A 96 -31.30 -11.64 -4.74
CA GLY A 96 -31.64 -12.87 -5.46
C GLY A 96 -30.45 -13.70 -5.96
N GLY A 97 -29.33 -13.71 -5.22
CA GLY A 97 -28.17 -14.56 -5.51
C GLY A 97 -26.92 -13.83 -6.03
N LEU A 98 -27.03 -12.53 -6.38
CA LEU A 98 -25.87 -11.69 -6.70
C LEU A 98 -25.34 -11.02 -5.42
N ASP A 99 -24.07 -11.24 -5.08
CA ASP A 99 -23.43 -10.53 -3.96
C ASP A 99 -22.86 -9.19 -4.44
N LEU A 100 -23.48 -8.09 -4.01
CA LEU A 100 -22.98 -6.73 -4.28
C LEU A 100 -22.04 -6.20 -3.21
N ALA A 101 -21.83 -6.90 -2.09
CA ALA A 101 -20.91 -6.45 -1.05
C ALA A 101 -19.48 -6.19 -1.58
N PRO A 102 -18.90 -7.01 -2.48
CA PRO A 102 -17.59 -6.72 -3.06
C PRO A 102 -17.52 -5.37 -3.78
N LEU A 103 -18.60 -4.98 -4.47
CA LEU A 103 -18.67 -3.71 -5.19
C LEU A 103 -18.71 -2.52 -4.23
N VAL A 104 -19.48 -2.64 -3.14
CA VAL A 104 -19.52 -1.60 -2.10
C VAL A 104 -18.16 -1.46 -1.43
N VAL A 105 -17.49 -2.58 -1.12
CA VAL A 105 -16.16 -2.56 -0.50
C VAL A 105 -15.13 -1.92 -1.40
N ILE A 106 -15.09 -2.27 -2.69
CA ILE A 106 -14.06 -1.69 -3.57
C ILE A 106 -14.26 -0.17 -3.72
N LEU A 107 -15.49 0.31 -3.79
CA LEU A 107 -15.81 1.73 -3.78
C LEU A 107 -15.35 2.40 -2.47
N GLY A 108 -15.61 1.76 -1.33
CA GLY A 108 -15.15 2.24 -0.03
C GLY A 108 -13.62 2.34 0.04
N VAL A 109 -12.90 1.34 -0.47
CA VAL A 109 -11.43 1.35 -0.49
C VAL A 109 -10.89 2.46 -1.40
N TYR A 110 -11.49 2.68 -2.58
CA TYR A 110 -11.11 3.81 -3.44
C TYR A 110 -11.39 5.16 -2.77
N ALA A 111 -12.52 5.30 -2.08
CA ALA A 111 -12.83 6.52 -1.34
C ALA A 111 -11.78 6.80 -0.25
N ILE A 112 -11.40 5.78 0.53
CA ILE A 112 -10.34 5.90 1.56
C ILE A 112 -9.01 6.27 0.90
N GLU A 113 -8.64 5.63 -0.21
CA GLU A 113 -7.40 5.93 -0.92
C GLU A 113 -7.35 7.39 -1.40
N ILE A 114 -8.45 7.89 -1.98
CA ILE A 114 -8.56 9.29 -2.44
C ILE A 114 -8.39 10.24 -1.24
N ILE A 115 -9.08 9.97 -0.13
CA ILE A 115 -8.99 10.78 1.09
C ILE A 115 -7.54 10.79 1.60
N LEU A 116 -6.88 9.63 1.68
CA LEU A 116 -5.51 9.53 2.13
C LEU A 116 -4.53 10.29 1.23
N ARG A 117 -4.66 10.14 -0.09
CA ARG A 117 -3.81 10.85 -1.07
C ARG A 117 -4.00 12.36 -1.03
N ASN A 118 -5.23 12.83 -0.88
CA ASN A 118 -5.52 14.25 -0.78
C ASN A 118 -5.00 14.86 0.53
N ASN A 119 -4.92 14.07 1.59
CA ASN A 119 -4.42 14.49 2.90
C ASN A 119 -2.97 14.06 3.15
N VAL A 120 -2.18 13.81 2.09
CA VAL A 120 -0.77 13.36 2.21
C VAL A 120 0.08 14.33 3.05
N ALA A 121 -0.27 15.62 3.05
CA ALA A 121 0.38 16.65 3.86
C ALA A 121 0.28 16.40 5.38
N LEU A 122 -0.67 15.58 5.86
CA LEU A 122 -0.74 15.17 7.27
C LEU A 122 0.30 14.09 7.62
N PHE A 123 0.93 13.47 6.63
CA PHE A 123 1.92 12.41 6.77
C PHE A 123 3.34 12.85 6.36
N LEU A 124 3.55 14.13 6.06
CA LEU A 124 4.86 14.73 5.74
C LEU A 124 5.30 15.65 6.87
#